data_AF-A0A3D3THZ9-F1
#
_entry.id   AF-A0A3D3THZ9-F1
#
_cell.length_a   1.000
_cell.length_b   1.000
_cell.length_c   1.000
_cell.angle_alpha   90.00
_cell.angle_beta   90.00
_cell.angle_gamma   90.00
#
_symmetry.space_group_name_H-M   'P 1'
#
loop_
_entity.id
_entity.type
_entity.pdbx_description
1 polymer ?
#
loop_
_entity_poly.entity_id
_entity_poly.type
_entity_poly.pdbx_seq_one_letter_code
_entity_poly.pdbx_strand_id
1 'polypeptide(L)'
;IKLALAFTSCSFCLEEKNIINPDIFEDINSYLAEEAIRERELSDLKFDNIDRAIKKTSQETKEINVEKTFDEIKSRFSEIKRIFKGIIENQDIIAEESDIHWWLFNGFSRLLNIPMTDLNIKEAPFIYALELANLTQYITPPVSAKEFFHKLLAEKQKDEDDKQFVKDVVNQFIEKYPQIGKKESLGAICPLTMACNYRIDLEDNQAWIKKYFSENSINMELKVSCLDLSYQFYIENLLLNNLDIE
;
A
#
# COMPACT_ATOMS: atom_id res chain seq x y z
N ILE A 1 -2.27 12.27 1.45
CA ILE A 1 -2.14 10.79 1.44
C ILE A 1 -1.62 10.21 2.76
N LYS A 2 -0.36 10.45 3.19
CA LYS A 2 0.20 9.93 4.47
C LYS A 2 -0.75 10.06 5.67
N LEU A 3 -1.25 11.27 5.93
CA LEU A 3 -2.17 11.55 7.03
C LEU A 3 -3.48 10.77 6.89
N ALA A 4 -4.06 10.71 5.69
CA ALA A 4 -5.27 9.96 5.40
C ALA A 4 -5.09 8.46 5.67
N LEU A 5 -3.97 7.86 5.25
CA LEU A 5 -3.63 6.47 5.57
C LEU A 5 -3.44 6.25 7.06
N ALA A 6 -2.80 7.19 7.77
CA ALA A 6 -2.65 7.13 9.22
C ALA A 6 -4.02 7.12 9.93
N PHE A 7 -4.96 7.95 9.47
CA PHE A 7 -6.34 7.96 9.97
C PHE A 7 -7.09 6.66 9.68
N THR A 8 -7.00 6.13 8.46
CA THR A 8 -7.61 4.84 8.13
C THR A 8 -7.01 3.73 8.99
N SER A 9 -5.70 3.72 9.18
CA SER A 9 -5.00 2.71 9.97
C SER A 9 -5.36 2.76 11.46
N CYS A 10 -5.43 3.95 12.07
CA CYS A 10 -5.77 4.07 13.49
C CYS A 10 -7.25 3.77 13.79
N SER A 11 -8.11 3.76 12.76
CA SER A 11 -9.53 3.43 12.92
C SER A 11 -9.81 1.94 13.14
N PHE A 12 -8.80 1.09 12.95
CA PHE A 12 -8.95 -0.35 13.07
C PHE A 12 -9.42 -0.76 14.46
N CYS A 13 -10.46 -1.59 14.51
CA CYS A 13 -11.08 -2.07 15.75
C CYS A 13 -11.62 -0.98 16.69
N LEU A 14 -11.77 0.27 16.23
CA LEU A 14 -12.59 1.24 16.93
C LEU A 14 -14.06 0.88 16.74
N GLU A 15 -14.81 0.75 17.85
CA GLU A 15 -16.26 0.59 17.75
C GLU A 15 -16.87 1.83 17.08
N GLU A 16 -17.81 1.66 16.15
CA GLU A 16 -18.45 2.77 15.41
C GLU A 16 -19.00 3.86 16.35
N LYS A 17 -19.46 3.48 17.55
CA LYS A 17 -19.96 4.41 18.57
C LYS A 17 -18.89 5.35 19.13
N ASN A 18 -17.62 4.98 19.01
CA ASN A 18 -16.48 5.76 19.48
C ASN A 18 -15.90 6.65 18.38
N ILE A 19 -16.39 6.53 17.14
CA ILE A 19 -15.96 7.34 16.02
C ILE A 19 -16.67 8.70 16.09
N ILE A 20 -15.93 9.73 16.47
CA ILE A 20 -16.40 11.12 16.44
C ILE A 20 -16.37 11.56 14.98
N ASN A 21 -17.55 11.59 14.34
CA ASN A 21 -17.81 11.95 12.93
C ASN A 21 -17.49 10.84 11.90
N PRO A 22 -18.39 9.86 11.70
CA PRO A 22 -18.21 8.81 10.69
C PRO A 22 -18.08 9.36 9.27
N ASP A 23 -18.73 10.49 8.97
CA ASP A 23 -18.68 11.15 7.65
C ASP A 23 -17.24 11.51 7.25
N ILE A 24 -16.39 11.87 8.21
CA ILE A 24 -14.98 12.19 7.95
C ILE A 24 -14.22 10.95 7.44
N PHE A 25 -14.56 9.76 7.92
CA PHE A 25 -13.92 8.52 7.46
C PHE A 25 -14.35 8.16 6.04
N GLU A 26 -15.61 8.40 5.69
CA GLU A 26 -16.11 8.21 4.33
C GLU A 26 -15.42 9.18 3.35
N ASP A 27 -15.28 10.46 3.74
CA ASP A 27 -14.55 11.46 2.96
C ASP A 27 -13.07 11.08 2.78
N ILE A 28 -12.41 10.61 3.85
CA ILE A 28 -11.01 10.17 3.80
C ILE A 28 -10.84 8.97 2.86
N ASN A 29 -11.71 7.97 2.95
CA ASN A 29 -11.64 6.79 2.09
C ASN A 29 -11.93 7.14 0.63
N SER A 30 -12.89 8.03 0.38
CA SER A 30 -13.19 8.54 -0.97
C SER A 30 -12.00 9.31 -1.54
N TYR A 31 -11.39 10.18 -0.74
CA TYR A 31 -10.17 10.90 -1.12
C TYR A 31 -9.00 9.95 -1.45
N LEU A 32 -8.79 8.91 -0.65
CA LEU A 32 -7.75 7.91 -0.91
C LEU A 32 -8.00 7.14 -2.21
N ALA A 33 -9.25 6.79 -2.50
CA ALA A 33 -9.62 6.12 -3.75
C ALA A 33 -9.42 7.01 -4.97
N GLU A 34 -9.83 8.29 -4.89
CA GLU A 34 -9.61 9.26 -5.97
C GLU A 34 -8.14 9.54 -6.24
N GLU A 35 -7.32 9.69 -5.18
CA GLU A 35 -5.88 9.88 -5.35
C GLU A 35 -5.19 8.61 -5.87
N ALA A 36 -5.64 7.41 -5.48
CA ALA A 36 -5.12 6.17 -6.04
C ALA A 36 -5.40 6.06 -7.55
N ILE A 37 -6.60 6.46 -8.00
CA ILE A 37 -6.92 6.52 -9.43
C ILE A 37 -6.04 7.55 -10.13
N ARG A 38 -5.90 8.75 -9.55
CA ARG A 38 -5.14 9.85 -10.14
C ARG A 38 -3.65 9.54 -10.25
N GLU A 39 -3.04 9.00 -9.20
CA GLU A 39 -1.59 8.69 -9.17
C GLU A 39 -1.26 7.56 -10.15
N ARG A 40 -2.22 6.66 -10.41
CA ARG A 40 -2.06 5.50 -11.29
C ARG A 40 -2.65 5.70 -12.68
N GLU A 41 -3.19 6.88 -12.97
CA GLU A 41 -3.68 7.21 -14.30
C GLU A 41 -2.48 7.39 -15.25
N LEU A 42 -2.40 6.53 -16.27
CA LEU A 42 -1.32 6.61 -17.24
C LEU A 42 -1.40 7.94 -17.97
N SER A 43 -0.29 8.67 -17.98
CA SER A 43 -0.19 9.94 -18.68
C SER A 43 -0.46 9.73 -20.17
N ASP A 44 -1.47 10.43 -20.69
CA ASP A 44 -1.76 10.53 -22.12
C ASP A 44 -0.68 11.40 -22.80
N LEU A 45 0.47 10.80 -23.08
CA LEU A 45 1.62 11.47 -23.64
C LEU A 45 1.39 11.80 -25.12
N LYS A 46 0.91 13.01 -25.39
CA LYS A 46 0.75 13.53 -26.75
C LYS A 46 2.05 14.14 -27.26
N PHE A 47 2.52 13.64 -28.40
CA PHE A 47 3.71 14.15 -29.09
C PHE A 47 3.41 15.29 -30.08
N ASP A 48 2.15 15.74 -30.14
CA ASP A 48 1.62 16.64 -31.17
C ASP A 48 2.43 17.94 -31.37
N ASN A 49 3.04 18.46 -30.32
CA ASN A 49 3.81 19.71 -30.38
C ASN A 49 5.23 19.50 -30.95
N ILE A 50 5.86 18.36 -30.65
CA ILE A 50 7.18 18.01 -31.19
C ILE A 50 7.06 17.79 -32.71
N ASP A 51 6.02 17.07 -33.14
CA ASP A 51 5.79 16.80 -34.56
C ASP A 51 5.51 18.06 -35.37
N ARG A 52 4.72 19.00 -34.82
CA ARG A 52 4.49 20.31 -35.46
C ARG A 52 5.76 21.15 -35.52
N ALA A 53 6.58 21.10 -34.48
CA ALA A 53 7.82 21.86 -34.39
C ALA A 53 8.90 21.34 -35.36
N ILE A 54 9.02 20.02 -35.55
CA ILE A 54 9.90 19.40 -36.55
C ILE A 54 9.47 19.83 -37.97
N LYS A 55 8.17 19.78 -38.27
CA LYS A 55 7.63 20.17 -39.58
C LYS A 55 7.84 21.65 -39.92
N LYS A 56 7.74 22.55 -38.94
CA LYS A 56 7.99 24.00 -39.13
C LYS A 56 9.45 24.32 -39.40
N THR A 57 10.38 23.68 -38.69
CA THR A 57 11.83 23.91 -38.86
C THR A 57 12.33 23.49 -40.24
N SER A 58 11.65 22.55 -40.92
CA SER A 58 12.00 22.15 -42.29
C SER A 58 11.58 23.16 -43.37
N GLN A 59 10.75 24.15 -43.06
CA GLN A 59 10.15 25.05 -44.06
C GLN A 59 10.68 26.50 -44.05
N GLU A 60 11.39 26.94 -43.01
CA GLU A 60 11.84 28.33 -42.88
C GLU A 60 13.34 28.43 -42.54
N THR A 61 14.20 28.50 -43.56
CA THR A 61 15.56 29.05 -43.44
C THR A 61 15.55 30.54 -43.81
N LYS A 62 15.32 31.40 -42.82
CA LYS A 62 15.60 32.84 -42.85
C LYS A 62 16.35 33.25 -41.58
N GLU A 63 17.08 34.38 -41.66
CA GLU A 63 18.02 34.92 -40.66
C GLU A 63 17.76 34.49 -39.22
N ILE A 64 18.73 33.77 -38.66
CA ILE A 64 18.65 33.16 -37.33
C ILE A 64 18.82 34.27 -36.29
N ASN A 65 17.72 34.66 -35.66
CA ASN A 65 17.78 35.38 -34.39
C ASN A 65 18.17 34.36 -33.30
N VAL A 66 19.41 34.44 -32.84
CA VAL A 66 20.01 33.49 -31.87
C VAL A 66 19.22 33.42 -30.57
N GLU A 67 18.70 34.56 -30.09
CA GLU A 67 17.95 34.64 -28.82
C GLU A 67 16.61 33.91 -28.93
N LYS A 68 15.86 34.13 -30.02
CA LYS A 68 14.60 33.41 -30.29
C LYS A 68 14.82 31.91 -30.46
N THR A 69 15.91 31.53 -31.14
CA THR A 69 16.26 30.12 -31.35
C THR A 69 16.60 29.44 -30.02
N PHE A 70 17.27 30.15 -29.11
CA PHE A 70 17.62 29.63 -27.79
C PHE A 70 16.38 29.41 -26.91
N ASP A 71 15.42 30.34 -26.90
CA ASP A 71 14.16 30.19 -26.17
C ASP A 71 13.29 29.04 -26.72
N GLU A 72 13.25 28.87 -28.05
CA GLU A 72 12.60 27.73 -28.69
C GLU A 72 13.26 26.40 -28.31
N ILE A 73 14.59 26.33 -28.27
CA ILE A 73 15.30 25.12 -27.81
C ILE A 73 14.99 24.83 -26.34
N LYS A 74 14.98 25.86 -25.48
CA LYS A 74 14.70 25.71 -24.05
C LYS A 74 13.28 25.19 -23.81
N SER A 75 12.28 25.74 -24.49
CA SER A 75 10.89 25.28 -24.40
C SER A 75 10.75 23.83 -24.87
N ARG A 76 11.36 23.46 -26.00
CA ARG A 76 11.39 22.06 -26.49
C ARG A 76 12.05 21.12 -25.49
N PHE A 77 13.17 21.52 -24.90
CA PHE A 77 13.87 20.69 -23.91
C PHE A 77 13.01 20.48 -22.65
N SER A 78 12.25 21.49 -22.22
CA SER A 78 11.30 21.34 -21.13
C SER A 78 10.14 20.39 -21.46
N GLU A 79 9.65 20.42 -22.71
CA GLU A 79 8.62 19.50 -23.18
C GLU A 79 9.13 18.06 -23.26
N ILE A 80 10.32 17.86 -23.82
CA ILE A 80 11.01 16.56 -23.85
C ILE A 80 11.20 16.02 -22.43
N LYS A 81 11.68 16.85 -21.50
CA LYS A 81 11.81 16.47 -20.08
C LYS A 81 10.48 16.04 -19.47
N ARG A 82 9.41 16.77 -19.74
CA ARG A 82 8.07 16.43 -19.25
C ARG A 82 7.60 15.08 -19.80
N ILE A 83 7.80 14.84 -21.10
CA ILE A 83 7.44 13.56 -21.73
C ILE A 83 8.27 12.42 -21.14
N PHE A 84 9.59 12.57 -21.06
CA PHE A 84 10.46 11.55 -20.45
C PHE A 84 10.05 11.23 -19.02
N LYS A 85 9.72 12.25 -18.23
CA LYS A 85 9.23 12.06 -16.87
C LYS A 85 7.95 11.21 -16.86
N GLY A 86 6.97 11.53 -17.70
CA GLY A 86 5.74 10.75 -17.78
C GLY A 86 5.94 9.33 -18.32
N ILE A 87 6.92 9.08 -19.19
CA ILE A 87 7.27 7.71 -19.63
C ILE A 87 7.81 6.90 -18.46
N ILE A 88 8.70 7.50 -17.65
CA ILE A 88 9.28 6.84 -16.48
C ILE A 88 8.16 6.53 -15.48
N GLU A 89 7.31 7.52 -15.15
CA GLU A 89 6.18 7.31 -14.23
C GLU A 89 5.23 6.21 -14.73
N ASN A 90 4.84 6.22 -16.01
CA ASN A 90 4.01 5.16 -16.58
C ASN A 90 4.71 3.78 -16.54
N GLN A 91 6.03 3.73 -16.78
CA GLN A 91 6.79 2.49 -16.73
C GLN A 91 6.84 1.92 -15.32
N ASP A 92 7.03 2.77 -14.31
CA ASP A 92 7.08 2.37 -12.90
C ASP A 92 5.72 1.82 -12.44
N ILE A 93 4.62 2.48 -12.80
CA ILE A 93 3.24 1.99 -12.54
C ILE A 93 3.02 0.61 -13.19
N ILE A 94 3.35 0.46 -14.48
CA ILE A 94 3.17 -0.81 -15.20
C ILE A 94 4.05 -1.91 -14.61
N ALA A 95 5.27 -1.58 -14.16
CA ALA A 95 6.17 -2.52 -13.53
C ALA A 95 5.59 -3.03 -12.20
N GLU A 96 5.11 -2.13 -11.34
CA GLU A 96 4.43 -2.49 -10.09
C GLU A 96 3.20 -3.39 -10.36
N GLU A 97 2.32 -2.99 -11.27
CA GLU A 97 1.11 -3.76 -11.60
C GLU A 97 1.46 -5.14 -12.16
N SER A 98 2.50 -5.23 -12.99
CA SER A 98 3.00 -6.49 -13.52
C SER A 98 3.55 -7.38 -12.41
N ASP A 99 4.31 -6.82 -11.46
CA ASP A 99 4.86 -7.56 -10.34
C ASP A 99 3.78 -8.08 -9.39
N ILE A 100 2.77 -7.26 -9.08
CA ILE A 100 1.60 -7.67 -8.30
C ILE A 100 0.81 -8.76 -9.04
N HIS A 101 0.62 -8.62 -10.35
CA HIS A 101 -0.03 -9.63 -11.17
C HIS A 101 0.72 -10.96 -11.11
N TRP A 102 2.04 -10.94 -11.34
CA TRP A 102 2.87 -12.15 -11.26
C TRP A 102 2.84 -12.79 -9.88
N TRP A 103 2.90 -11.98 -8.82
CA TRP A 103 2.76 -12.45 -7.45
C TRP A 103 1.42 -13.16 -7.21
N LEU A 104 0.32 -12.56 -7.64
CA LEU A 104 -1.03 -13.09 -7.49
C LEU A 104 -1.27 -14.38 -8.29
N PHE A 105 -0.68 -14.50 -9.49
CA PHE A 105 -0.86 -15.67 -10.35
C PHE A 105 0.11 -16.83 -10.06
N ASN A 106 1.32 -16.53 -9.58
CA ASN A 106 2.30 -17.57 -9.26
C ASN A 106 1.95 -18.33 -7.98
N GLY A 107 1.18 -17.73 -7.06
CA GLY A 107 0.71 -18.40 -5.84
C GLY A 107 1.84 -18.86 -4.92
N PHE A 108 2.96 -18.13 -4.90
CA PHE A 108 4.18 -18.49 -4.17
C PHE A 108 4.68 -17.33 -3.33
N SER A 109 4.91 -17.57 -2.03
CA SER A 109 5.45 -16.57 -1.11
C SER A 109 6.96 -16.45 -1.31
N ARG A 110 7.42 -15.27 -1.75
CA ARG A 110 8.85 -14.95 -1.87
C ARG A 110 9.49 -14.78 -0.49
N LEU A 111 8.74 -14.25 0.48
CA LEU A 111 9.21 -13.99 1.85
C LEU A 111 9.52 -15.28 2.60
N LEU A 112 8.71 -16.33 2.40
CA LEU A 112 8.84 -17.60 3.09
C LEU A 112 9.39 -18.73 2.21
N ASN A 113 9.54 -18.47 0.90
CA ASN A 113 9.99 -19.43 -0.10
C ASN A 113 9.16 -20.74 -0.10
N ILE A 114 7.84 -20.61 -0.04
CA ILE A 114 6.88 -21.72 -0.05
C ILE A 114 5.63 -21.38 -0.88
N PRO A 115 4.89 -22.39 -1.37
CA PRO A 115 3.56 -22.16 -1.95
C PRO A 115 2.64 -21.43 -0.98
N MET A 116 1.87 -20.46 -1.47
CA MET A 116 0.90 -19.72 -0.65
C MET A 116 -0.22 -20.63 -0.13
N THR A 117 -0.51 -21.73 -0.84
CA THR A 117 -1.45 -22.78 -0.41
C THR A 117 -1.06 -23.42 0.91
N ASP A 118 0.23 -23.41 1.25
CA ASP A 118 0.77 -24.08 2.44
C ASP A 118 0.71 -23.19 3.69
N LEU A 119 0.39 -21.91 3.53
CA LEU A 119 0.19 -20.99 4.65
C LEU A 119 -1.05 -21.33 5.47
N ASN A 120 -0.95 -21.28 6.79
CA ASN A 120 -2.12 -21.37 7.66
C ASN A 120 -3.00 -20.12 7.49
N ILE A 121 -4.32 -20.24 7.61
CA ILE A 121 -5.26 -19.11 7.61
C ILE A 121 -4.93 -18.03 8.65
N LYS A 122 -4.26 -18.40 9.75
CA LYS A 122 -3.79 -17.45 10.77
C LYS A 122 -2.46 -16.76 10.44
N GLU A 123 -1.72 -17.27 9.45
CA GLU A 123 -0.45 -16.70 9.02
C GLU A 123 -0.63 -15.88 7.73
N ALA A 124 -1.49 -16.36 6.85
CA ALA A 124 -1.76 -15.83 5.52
C ALA A 124 -2.03 -14.31 5.50
N PRO A 125 -2.87 -13.73 6.38
CA PRO A 125 -3.17 -12.30 6.33
C PRO A 125 -1.92 -11.42 6.46
N PHE A 126 -1.03 -11.77 7.38
CA PHE A 126 0.17 -11.01 7.65
C PHE A 126 1.20 -11.17 6.53
N ILE A 127 1.37 -12.39 6.01
CA ILE A 127 2.31 -12.66 4.92
C ILE A 127 1.86 -11.99 3.61
N TYR A 128 0.58 -12.13 3.23
CA TYR A 128 0.06 -11.50 2.01
C TYR A 128 0.16 -9.98 2.08
N ALA A 129 -0.19 -9.41 3.22
CA ALA A 129 -0.08 -7.98 3.45
C ALA A 129 1.36 -7.47 3.30
N LEU A 130 2.33 -8.17 3.90
CA LEU A 130 3.74 -7.80 3.82
C LEU A 130 4.28 -7.91 2.39
N GLU A 131 3.95 -8.98 1.68
CA GLU A 131 4.41 -9.15 0.31
C GLU A 131 3.80 -8.09 -0.61
N LEU A 132 2.49 -7.82 -0.49
CA LEU A 132 1.87 -6.76 -1.29
C LEU A 132 2.45 -5.38 -0.96
N ALA A 133 2.70 -5.08 0.32
CA ALA A 133 3.34 -3.83 0.74
C ALA A 133 4.76 -3.67 0.17
N ASN A 134 5.51 -4.76 0.04
CA ASN A 134 6.85 -4.74 -0.54
C ASN A 134 6.84 -4.62 -2.08
N LEU A 135 5.74 -5.02 -2.73
CA LEU A 135 5.55 -4.86 -4.17
C LEU A 135 4.99 -3.49 -4.52
N THR A 136 4.28 -2.83 -3.60
CA THR A 136 3.71 -1.50 -3.82
C THR A 136 4.79 -0.43 -3.62
N GLN A 137 5.16 0.25 -4.70
CA GLN A 137 6.12 1.34 -4.73
C GLN A 137 5.47 2.68 -4.38
N TYR A 138 4.22 2.88 -4.81
CA TYR A 138 3.46 4.09 -4.52
C TYR A 138 2.81 4.04 -3.15
N ILE A 139 2.76 5.19 -2.47
CA ILE A 139 2.09 5.27 -1.17
C ILE A 139 0.57 5.09 -1.27
N THR A 140 -0.05 5.42 -2.41
CA THR A 140 -1.47 5.10 -2.59
C THR A 140 -1.63 3.60 -2.85
N PRO A 141 -2.47 2.91 -2.08
CA PRO A 141 -2.74 1.50 -2.33
C PRO A 141 -3.45 1.33 -3.69
N PRO A 142 -3.20 0.24 -4.43
CA PRO A 142 -4.00 -0.09 -5.61
C PRO A 142 -5.49 -0.16 -5.23
N VAL A 143 -6.35 0.38 -6.09
CA VAL A 143 -7.82 0.38 -5.85
C VAL A 143 -8.34 -1.04 -5.61
N SER A 144 -7.74 -2.02 -6.27
CA SER A 144 -8.10 -3.45 -6.19
C SER A 144 -7.36 -4.24 -5.10
N ALA A 145 -6.68 -3.58 -4.16
CA ALA A 145 -5.87 -4.26 -3.14
C ALA A 145 -6.70 -5.22 -2.28
N LYS A 146 -7.93 -4.85 -1.92
CA LYS A 146 -8.84 -5.72 -1.16
C LYS A 146 -9.24 -6.96 -1.96
N GLU A 147 -9.52 -6.80 -3.24
CA GLU A 147 -9.90 -7.87 -4.16
C GLU A 147 -8.75 -8.87 -4.35
N PHE A 148 -7.51 -8.40 -4.36
CA PHE A 148 -6.32 -9.26 -4.38
C PHE A 148 -6.27 -10.16 -3.13
N PHE A 149 -6.45 -9.59 -1.94
CA PHE A 149 -6.51 -10.38 -0.70
C PHE A 149 -7.70 -11.33 -0.68
N HIS A 150 -8.88 -10.88 -1.12
CA HIS A 150 -10.07 -11.72 -1.21
C HIS A 150 -9.80 -12.94 -2.10
N LYS A 151 -9.18 -12.76 -3.27
CA LYS A 151 -8.81 -13.87 -4.16
C LYS A 151 -7.86 -14.87 -3.49
N LEU A 152 -6.82 -14.39 -2.82
CA LEU A 152 -5.83 -15.26 -2.15
C LEU A 152 -6.41 -15.99 -0.94
N LEU A 153 -7.31 -15.35 -0.21
CA LEU A 153 -7.93 -15.91 0.99
C LEU A 153 -9.10 -16.85 0.67
N ALA A 154 -9.79 -16.66 -0.46
CA ALA A 154 -10.93 -17.48 -0.88
C ALA A 154 -10.58 -18.97 -1.02
N GLU A 155 -9.33 -19.30 -1.36
CA GLU A 155 -8.88 -20.70 -1.43
C GLU A 155 -8.73 -21.36 -0.05
N LYS A 156 -8.62 -20.56 1.02
CA LYS A 156 -8.37 -21.02 2.39
C LYS A 156 -9.60 -20.90 3.28
N GLN A 157 -10.44 -19.90 3.05
CA GLN A 157 -11.67 -19.69 3.78
C GLN A 157 -12.73 -20.68 3.28
N LYS A 158 -13.23 -21.53 4.19
CA LYS A 158 -14.30 -22.47 3.86
C LYS A 158 -15.68 -21.81 3.90
N ASP A 159 -15.81 -20.76 4.69
CA ASP A 159 -17.04 -19.97 4.89
C ASP A 159 -16.71 -18.47 4.85
N GLU A 160 -17.63 -17.64 4.35
CA GLU A 160 -17.48 -16.16 4.31
C GLU A 160 -17.36 -15.53 5.70
N ASP A 161 -17.76 -16.25 6.75
CA ASP A 161 -17.84 -15.77 8.14
C ASP A 161 -16.66 -16.20 9.02
N ASP A 162 -15.54 -16.60 8.41
CA ASP A 162 -14.35 -17.12 9.09
C ASP A 162 -13.55 -16.00 9.80
N LYS A 163 -14.18 -15.40 10.82
CA LYS A 163 -13.61 -14.33 11.64
C LYS A 163 -12.70 -14.94 12.71
N GLN A 164 -11.51 -14.37 12.84
CA GLN A 164 -10.49 -14.80 13.80
C GLN A 164 -10.31 -13.75 14.89
N PHE A 165 -9.97 -14.19 16.10
CA PHE A 165 -9.55 -13.27 17.15
C PHE A 165 -8.20 -12.66 16.81
N VAL A 166 -8.07 -11.33 16.85
CA VAL A 166 -6.81 -10.65 16.50
C VAL A 166 -5.64 -11.20 17.33
N LYS A 167 -5.84 -11.40 18.63
CA LYS A 167 -4.83 -11.99 19.53
C LYS A 167 -4.30 -13.35 19.06
N ASP A 168 -5.17 -14.21 18.51
CA ASP A 168 -4.79 -15.57 18.12
C ASP A 168 -3.97 -15.54 16.83
N VAL A 169 -4.33 -14.66 15.91
CA VAL A 169 -3.60 -14.46 14.64
C VAL A 169 -2.22 -13.87 14.92
N VAL A 170 -2.13 -12.82 15.77
CA VAL A 170 -0.86 -12.21 16.18
C VAL A 170 0.03 -13.21 16.91
N ASN A 171 -0.51 -13.97 17.87
CA ASN A 171 0.26 -14.99 18.60
C ASN A 171 0.85 -16.04 17.64
N GLN A 172 0.02 -16.60 16.76
CA GLN A 172 0.45 -17.62 15.80
C GLN A 172 1.52 -17.08 14.84
N PHE A 173 1.31 -15.88 14.31
CA PHE A 173 2.22 -15.25 13.37
C PHE A 173 3.59 -14.99 14.01
N ILE A 174 3.61 -14.42 15.21
CA ILE A 174 4.86 -14.09 15.91
C ILE A 174 5.58 -15.33 16.43
N GLU A 175 4.86 -16.37 16.88
CA GLU A 175 5.48 -17.62 17.31
C GLU A 175 6.32 -18.25 16.19
N LYS A 176 5.84 -18.18 14.95
CA LYS A 176 6.50 -18.79 13.79
C LYS A 176 7.47 -17.84 13.08
N TYR A 177 7.19 -16.54 13.06
CA TYR A 177 7.90 -15.56 12.25
C TYR A 177 8.31 -14.30 13.05
N PRO A 178 8.98 -14.43 14.21
CA PRO A 178 9.29 -13.28 15.07
C PRO A 178 10.16 -12.23 14.36
N GLN A 179 11.12 -12.66 13.52
CA GLN A 179 12.00 -11.78 12.76
C GLN A 179 11.29 -10.98 11.65
N ILE A 180 10.16 -11.48 11.15
CA ILE A 180 9.35 -10.79 10.13
C ILE A 180 8.38 -9.83 10.81
N GLY A 181 7.85 -10.22 11.98
CA GLY A 181 6.88 -9.45 12.72
C GLY A 181 7.44 -8.25 13.48
N LYS A 182 8.73 -8.24 13.84
CA LYS A 182 9.36 -7.08 14.50
C LYS A 182 9.59 -5.97 13.49
N LYS A 183 8.93 -4.84 13.69
CA LYS A 183 9.13 -3.63 12.87
C LYS A 183 9.07 -2.38 13.74
N GLU A 184 9.66 -1.29 13.28
CA GLU A 184 9.37 0.01 13.87
C GLU A 184 7.87 0.30 13.74
N SER A 185 7.29 0.90 14.77
CA SER A 185 5.86 1.15 14.85
C SER A 185 5.61 2.60 15.26
N LEU A 186 4.60 3.20 14.64
CA LEU A 186 4.11 4.55 14.97
C LEU A 186 3.11 4.53 16.13
N GLY A 187 3.26 3.57 17.04
CA GLY A 187 2.37 3.36 18.18
C GLY A 187 0.94 3.05 17.73
N ALA A 188 -0.02 3.76 18.30
CA ALA A 188 -1.45 3.58 18.05
C ALA A 188 -1.89 3.81 16.59
N ILE A 189 -1.05 4.44 15.76
CA ILE A 189 -1.32 4.59 14.32
C ILE A 189 -1.20 3.25 13.59
N CYS A 190 -0.31 2.35 14.03
CA CYS A 190 -0.10 1.03 13.44
C CYS A 190 -0.46 -0.07 14.45
N PRO A 191 -1.75 -0.27 14.75
CA PRO A 191 -2.19 -1.11 15.86
C PRO A 191 -1.75 -2.57 15.76
N LEU A 192 -1.76 -3.18 14.57
CA LEU A 192 -1.34 -4.57 14.39
C LEU A 192 0.18 -4.73 14.48
N THR A 193 0.94 -3.81 13.91
CA THR A 193 2.41 -3.78 14.01
C THR A 193 2.85 -3.55 15.46
N MET A 194 2.17 -2.65 16.18
CA MET A 194 2.37 -2.46 17.60
C MET A 194 2.03 -3.73 18.40
N ALA A 195 0.93 -4.41 18.08
CA ALA A 195 0.56 -5.67 18.72
C ALA A 195 1.63 -6.76 18.54
N CYS A 196 2.17 -6.89 17.31
CA CYS A 196 3.30 -7.76 17.01
C CYS A 196 4.52 -7.43 17.88
N ASN A 197 4.88 -6.15 18.01
CA ASN A 197 6.00 -5.72 18.86
C ASN A 197 5.79 -6.08 20.33
N TYR A 198 4.59 -5.85 20.88
CA TYR A 198 4.26 -6.19 22.27
C TYR A 198 4.32 -7.69 22.50
N ARG A 199 3.83 -8.47 21.54
CA ARG A 199 3.90 -9.93 21.60
C ARG A 199 5.35 -10.42 21.63
N ILE A 200 6.24 -9.82 20.84
CA ILE A 200 7.66 -10.17 20.84
C ILE A 200 8.31 -9.79 22.17
N ASP A 201 8.04 -8.58 22.68
CA ASP A 201 8.77 -8.05 23.85
C ASP A 201 8.38 -8.70 25.18
N LEU A 202 7.18 -9.28 25.28
CA LEU A 202 6.66 -9.81 26.55
C LEU A 202 6.65 -11.34 26.64
N GLU A 203 6.96 -12.05 25.55
CA GLU A 203 7.03 -13.52 25.35
C GLU A 203 5.78 -14.34 25.75
N ASP A 204 5.03 -13.94 26.78
CA ASP A 204 3.81 -14.54 27.30
C ASP A 204 2.58 -14.10 26.48
N ASN A 205 1.81 -15.09 26.01
CA ASN A 205 0.65 -14.93 25.14
C ASN A 205 -0.51 -14.10 25.75
N GLN A 206 -0.53 -13.84 27.05
CA GLN A 206 -1.59 -13.11 27.75
C GLN A 206 -1.12 -11.78 28.33
N ALA A 207 0.15 -11.68 28.73
CA ALA A 207 0.72 -10.46 29.30
C ALA A 207 0.69 -9.30 28.30
N TRP A 208 1.01 -9.57 27.03
CA TRP A 208 1.03 -8.56 25.99
C TRP A 208 -0.35 -7.97 25.71
N ILE A 209 -1.40 -8.79 25.75
CA ILE A 209 -2.79 -8.38 25.51
C ILE A 209 -3.21 -7.36 26.56
N LYS A 210 -2.95 -7.66 27.84
CA LYS A 210 -3.30 -6.78 28.97
C LYS A 210 -2.57 -5.44 28.88
N LYS A 211 -1.26 -5.47 28.61
CA LYS A 211 -0.45 -4.26 28.47
C LYS A 211 -0.92 -3.42 27.28
N TYR A 212 -1.10 -4.05 26.13
CA TYR A 212 -1.57 -3.39 24.91
C TYR A 212 -2.92 -2.70 25.12
N PHE A 213 -3.88 -3.39 25.74
CA PHE A 213 -5.20 -2.82 26.05
C PHE A 213 -5.11 -1.62 27.01
N SER A 214 -4.27 -1.71 28.05
CA SER A 214 -4.13 -0.61 29.03
C SER A 214 -3.59 0.69 28.43
N GLU A 215 -2.83 0.61 27.34
CA GLU A 215 -2.17 1.76 26.72
C GLU A 215 -2.94 2.30 25.50
N ASN A 216 -3.68 1.45 24.77
CA ASN A 216 -4.31 1.83 23.50
C ASN A 216 -5.83 1.76 23.49
N SER A 217 -6.47 1.16 24.50
CA SER A 217 -7.93 0.95 24.56
C SER A 217 -8.53 0.12 23.41
N ILE A 218 -7.70 -0.55 22.59
CA ILE A 218 -8.14 -1.42 21.50
C ILE A 218 -8.27 -2.86 22.02
N ASN A 219 -9.45 -3.46 21.82
CA ASN A 219 -9.73 -4.82 22.26
C ASN A 219 -9.23 -5.87 21.25
N MET A 220 -8.16 -6.58 21.61
CA MET A 220 -7.59 -7.66 20.78
C MET A 220 -8.38 -8.98 20.83
N GLU A 221 -9.45 -9.03 21.63
CA GLU A 221 -10.44 -10.12 21.64
C GLU A 221 -11.58 -9.90 20.64
N LEU A 222 -11.50 -8.87 19.81
CA LEU A 222 -12.43 -8.69 18.70
C LEU A 222 -12.18 -9.75 17.62
N LYS A 223 -13.27 -10.23 17.03
CA LYS A 223 -13.24 -11.13 15.88
C LYS A 223 -13.29 -10.29 14.61
N VAL A 224 -12.28 -10.46 13.77
CA VAL A 224 -12.11 -9.70 12.52
C VAL A 224 -11.92 -10.67 11.38
N SER A 225 -12.39 -10.31 10.19
CA SER A 225 -12.17 -11.13 8.99
C SER A 225 -10.68 -11.17 8.63
N CYS A 226 -10.22 -12.26 8.03
CA CYS A 226 -8.85 -12.31 7.50
C CYS A 226 -8.60 -11.25 6.42
N LEU A 227 -9.63 -10.87 5.67
CA LEU A 227 -9.55 -9.82 4.66
C LEU A 227 -9.23 -8.46 5.29
N ASP A 228 -9.97 -8.07 6.33
CA ASP A 228 -9.77 -6.80 7.03
C ASP A 228 -8.41 -6.78 7.75
N LEU A 229 -8.00 -7.91 8.34
CA LEU A 229 -6.67 -8.05 8.95
C LEU A 229 -5.56 -7.87 7.91
N SER A 230 -5.70 -8.49 6.73
CA SER A 230 -4.72 -8.37 5.64
C SER A 230 -4.63 -6.92 5.16
N TYR A 231 -5.78 -6.31 4.89
CA TYR A 231 -5.82 -4.94 4.40
C TYR A 231 -5.27 -3.95 5.44
N GLN A 232 -5.64 -4.10 6.72
CA GLN A 232 -5.12 -3.27 7.79
C GLN A 232 -3.59 -3.38 7.89
N PHE A 233 -3.06 -4.62 7.97
CA PHE A 233 -1.62 -4.81 8.08
C PHE A 233 -0.89 -4.31 6.85
N TYR A 234 -1.50 -4.41 5.66
CA TYR A 234 -0.97 -3.86 4.42
C TYR A 234 -0.84 -2.35 4.47
N ILE A 235 -1.89 -1.63 4.89
CA ILE A 235 -1.88 -0.16 5.02
C ILE A 235 -0.84 0.29 6.05
N GLU A 236 -0.72 -0.41 7.19
CA GLU A 236 0.31 -0.13 8.18
C GLU A 236 1.72 -0.25 7.60
N ASN A 237 1.98 -1.34 6.87
CA ASN A 237 3.30 -1.57 6.27
C ASN A 237 3.59 -0.62 5.11
N LEU A 238 2.58 -0.24 4.32
CA LEU A 238 2.72 0.76 3.27
C LEU A 238 3.07 2.13 3.87
N LEU A 239 2.42 2.49 4.98
CA LEU A 239 2.69 3.72 5.71
C LEU A 239 4.12 3.73 6.28
N LEU A 240 4.54 2.63 6.92
CA LEU A 240 5.89 2.50 7.49
C LEU A 240 6.98 2.56 6.40
N ASN A 241 6.81 1.83 5.29
CA ASN A 241 7.76 1.82 4.17
C ASN A 241 7.92 3.19 3.50
N ASN A 242 6.89 4.05 3.56
CA ASN A 242 6.91 5.36 2.91
C ASN A 242 7.20 6.52 3.88
N LEU A 243 7.37 6.24 5.16
CA LEU A 243 7.62 7.26 6.16
C LEU A 243 9.09 7.47 6.49
N ASP A 244 10.00 6.57 6.10
CA ASP A 244 11.45 6.63 6.33
C ASP A 244 11.80 7.62 7.44
N ILE A 245 11.54 7.20 8.68
CA ILE A 245 12.10 7.84 9.85
C ILE A 245 13.57 7.42 9.86
N GLU A 246 14.40 8.10 9.07
CA GLU A 246 15.84 8.18 9.36
C GLU A 246 16.07 9.07 10.59
#